data_AF-A0A2V5WN08-F1
#
_entry.id   AF-A0A2V5WN08-F1
#
_cell.length_a   1.000
_cell.length_b   1.000
_cell.length_c   1.000
_cell.angle_alpha   90.00
_cell.angle_beta   90.00
_cell.angle_gamma   90.00
#
_symmetry.space_group_name_H-M   'P 1'
#
loop_
_entity.id
_entity.type
_entity.pdbx_description
1 polymer ?
#
loop_
_entity_poly.entity_id
_entity_poly.type
_entity_poly.pdbx_seq_one_letter_code
_entity_poly.pdbx_strand_id
1 'polypeptide(L)'
;MKLTIVFVLTISSLAAGDDLPRRAKTPRENYPNVDVIYDSVTASDGHRLRTIITKSHDAKGKLPVVFVAGWLSCDSVEAPKGTKDASGIVFQGLAQLPGFCLFRVDKQGVGDSEGDCAANDRHQ
;
A
#
# COMPACT_ATOMS: atom_id res chain seq x y z
N MET A 1 -10.77 42.54 -37.76
CA MET A 1 -9.63 41.74 -37.26
C MET A 1 -10.18 40.69 -36.30
N LYS A 2 -10.31 39.43 -36.72
CA LYS A 2 -10.90 38.35 -35.89
C LYS A 2 -9.80 37.73 -35.03
N LEU A 3 -9.90 37.88 -33.71
CA LEU A 3 -8.96 37.32 -32.75
C LEU A 3 -9.40 35.90 -32.39
N THR A 4 -8.74 34.90 -32.96
CA THR A 4 -8.99 33.49 -32.65
C THR A 4 -8.21 33.13 -31.39
N ILE A 5 -8.91 32.91 -30.27
CA ILE A 5 -8.31 32.47 -29.01
C ILE A 5 -8.10 30.96 -29.09
N VAL A 6 -6.85 30.53 -29.10
CA VAL A 6 -6.47 29.11 -29.04
C VAL A 6 -6.42 28.69 -27.57
N PHE A 7 -7.32 27.80 -27.17
CA PHE A 7 -7.35 27.22 -25.84
C PHE A 7 -6.38 26.02 -25.80
N VAL A 8 -5.21 26.20 -25.17
CA VAL A 8 -4.22 25.13 -25.00
C VAL A 8 -4.64 24.30 -23.79
N LEU A 9 -5.18 23.10 -24.04
CA LEU A 9 -5.43 22.09 -23.02
C LEU A 9 -4.10 21.49 -22.56
N THR A 10 -3.58 21.95 -21.43
CA THR A 10 -2.45 21.31 -20.75
C THR A 10 -2.97 20.04 -20.07
N ILE A 11 -2.68 18.88 -20.66
CA ILE A 11 -2.91 17.58 -20.03
C ILE A 11 -1.78 17.40 -19.01
N SER A 12 -2.04 17.73 -17.75
CA SER A 12 -1.16 17.40 -16.64
C SER A 12 -1.29 15.90 -16.35
N SER A 13 -0.25 15.14 -16.71
CA SER A 13 -0.10 13.73 -16.36
C SER A 13 -0.12 13.59 -14.84
N LEU A 14 -1.14 12.95 -14.29
CA LEU A 14 -1.09 12.43 -12.92
C LEU A 14 -0.08 11.28 -12.93
N ALA A 15 1.11 11.51 -12.37
CA ALA A 15 2.02 10.42 -12.08
C ALA A 15 1.35 9.52 -11.03
N ALA A 16 0.72 8.43 -11.48
CA ALA A 16 0.50 7.29 -10.61
C ALA A 16 1.89 6.89 -10.12
N GLY A 17 2.11 6.86 -8.79
CA GLY A 17 3.37 6.40 -8.24
C GLY A 17 3.69 5.03 -8.85
N ASP A 18 4.88 4.88 -9.44
CA ASP A 18 5.28 3.63 -10.08
C ASP A 18 5.32 2.53 -9.03
N ASP A 19 4.29 1.70 -8.99
CA ASP A 19 4.16 0.58 -8.07
C ASP A 19 5.43 -0.29 -8.08
N LEU A 20 5.87 -0.74 -6.90
CA LEU A 20 7.11 -1.52 -6.81
C LEU A 20 6.96 -2.84 -7.59
N PRO A 21 8.03 -3.34 -8.24
CA PRO A 21 7.96 -4.59 -8.97
C PRO A 21 7.52 -5.75 -8.06
N ARG A 22 6.43 -6.41 -8.45
CA ARG A 22 5.86 -7.53 -7.68
C ARG A 22 6.86 -8.69 -7.58
N ARG A 23 7.25 -9.07 -6.36
CA ARG A 23 8.17 -10.21 -6.10
C ARG A 23 7.45 -11.52 -5.85
N ALA A 24 6.28 -11.49 -5.21
CA ALA A 24 5.55 -12.73 -4.93
C ALA A 24 4.85 -13.26 -6.19
N LYS A 25 4.72 -14.59 -6.26
CA LYS A 25 3.98 -15.30 -7.33
C LYS A 25 2.47 -15.37 -7.05
N THR A 26 2.04 -14.93 -5.87
CA THR A 26 0.63 -14.91 -5.47
C THR A 26 -0.06 -13.64 -5.97
N PRO A 27 -1.37 -13.70 -6.28
CA PRO A 27 -2.16 -12.52 -6.58
C PRO A 27 -2.12 -11.50 -5.43
N ARG A 28 -2.31 -10.24 -5.78
CA ARG A 28 -2.57 -9.17 -4.81
C ARG A 28 -3.81 -9.47 -3.99
N GLU A 29 -3.84 -8.94 -2.77
CA GLU A 29 -5.05 -9.01 -1.96
C GLU A 29 -6.18 -8.20 -2.62
N ASN A 30 -7.41 -8.68 -2.43
CA ASN A 30 -8.61 -8.07 -2.94
C ASN A 30 -9.74 -8.45 -1.99
N TYR A 31 -10.57 -7.48 -1.63
CA TYR A 31 -11.75 -7.67 -0.79
C TYR A 31 -12.99 -7.07 -1.45
N PRO A 32 -14.18 -7.66 -1.26
CA PRO A 32 -15.42 -7.08 -1.75
C PRO A 32 -15.64 -5.67 -1.21
N ASN A 33 -16.02 -4.73 -2.08
CA ASN A 33 -16.34 -3.33 -1.73
C ASN A 33 -15.20 -2.54 -1.07
N VAL A 34 -13.95 -2.95 -1.26
CA VAL A 34 -12.76 -2.28 -0.72
C VAL A 34 -11.84 -1.88 -1.86
N ASP A 35 -11.37 -0.64 -1.83
CA ASP A 35 -10.23 -0.24 -2.65
C ASP A 35 -8.95 -0.72 -1.99
N VAL A 36 -8.15 -1.51 -2.70
CA VAL A 36 -6.79 -1.90 -2.29
C VAL A 36 -5.79 -1.12 -3.13
N ILE A 37 -5.03 -0.24 -2.47
CA ILE A 37 -4.07 0.66 -3.11
C ILE A 37 -2.67 0.20 -2.71
N TYR A 38 -1.88 -0.15 -3.71
CA TYR A 38 -0.46 -0.43 -3.57
C TYR A 38 0.32 0.81 -3.97
N ASP A 39 1.24 1.22 -3.10
CA ASP A 39 2.11 2.37 -3.33
C ASP A 39 3.41 2.15 -2.55
N SER A 40 4.23 3.18 -2.39
CA SER A 40 5.44 3.14 -1.61
C SER A 40 5.71 4.43 -0.86
N VAL A 41 6.42 4.33 0.26
CA VAL A 41 7.04 5.45 0.96
C VAL A 41 8.57 5.33 0.88
N THR A 42 9.27 6.45 0.78
CA THR A 42 10.74 6.45 0.82
C THR A 42 11.22 6.55 2.27
N ALA A 43 11.97 5.55 2.71
CA ALA A 43 12.62 5.54 4.02
C ALA A 43 13.82 6.51 4.05
N SER A 44 14.33 6.80 5.25
CA SER A 44 15.45 7.74 5.44
C SER A 44 16.76 7.31 4.77
N ASP A 45 16.94 6.02 4.53
CA ASP A 45 18.07 5.45 3.80
C ASP A 45 17.87 5.41 2.28
N GLY A 46 16.75 5.96 1.79
CA GLY A 46 16.43 6.05 0.36
C GLY A 46 15.69 4.83 -0.19
N HIS A 47 15.56 3.74 0.57
CA HIS A 47 14.81 2.57 0.11
C HIS A 47 13.32 2.85 0.02
N ARG A 48 12.67 2.33 -1.03
CA ARG A 48 11.22 2.37 -1.19
C ARG A 48 10.58 1.20 -0.47
N LEU A 49 9.70 1.50 0.48
CA LEU A 49 8.94 0.51 1.24
C LEU A 49 7.53 0.43 0.69
N ARG A 50 7.07 -0.77 0.34
CA ARG A 50 5.71 -1.01 -0.13
C ARG A 50 4.71 -0.65 0.96
N THR A 51 3.68 0.09 0.57
CA THR A 51 2.50 0.35 1.39
C THR A 51 1.29 -0.33 0.80
N ILE A 52 0.43 -0.86 1.67
CA ILE A 52 -0.84 -1.48 1.30
C ILE A 52 -1.93 -0.75 2.07
N ILE A 53 -2.74 0.00 1.34
CA ILE A 53 -3.75 0.90 1.89
C ILE A 53 -5.11 0.36 1.49
N THR A 54 -5.98 0.16 2.46
CA THR A 54 -7.35 -0.30 2.21
C THR A 54 -8.39 0.60 2.84
N LYS A 55 -9.46 0.85 2.10
CA LYS A 55 -10.63 1.64 2.54
C LYS A 55 -11.88 1.14 1.83
N SER A 56 -13.05 1.40 2.41
CA SER A 56 -14.31 1.16 1.70
C SER A 56 -14.34 1.91 0.36
N HIS A 57 -14.79 1.23 -0.70
CA HIS A 57 -14.87 1.79 -2.05
C HIS A 57 -15.75 3.05 -2.12
N ASP A 58 -16.84 3.05 -1.35
CA ASP A 58 -17.82 4.12 -1.28
C ASP A 58 -17.45 5.25 -0.30
N ALA A 59 -16.35 5.11 0.45
CA ALA A 59 -15.95 6.08 1.46
C ALA A 59 -15.82 7.49 0.88
N LYS A 60 -16.38 8.47 1.60
CA LYS A 60 -16.34 9.90 1.24
C LYS A 60 -15.60 10.68 2.32
N GLY A 61 -14.86 11.71 1.89
CA GLY A 61 -14.12 12.59 2.80
C GLY A 61 -12.88 11.92 3.42
N LYS A 62 -12.40 12.50 4.52
CA LYS A 62 -11.23 11.99 5.25
C LYS A 62 -11.66 10.85 6.17
N LEU A 63 -10.85 9.79 6.25
CA LEU A 63 -11.05 8.67 7.15
C LEU A 63 -9.99 8.69 8.26
N PRO A 64 -10.32 8.27 9.50
CA PRO A 64 -9.31 7.89 10.47
C PRO A 64 -8.48 6.74 9.94
N VAL A 65 -7.18 6.78 10.20
CA VAL A 65 -6.22 5.77 9.74
C VAL A 65 -5.84 4.85 10.89
N VAL A 66 -6.01 3.55 10.69
CA VAL A 66 -5.37 2.51 11.50
C VAL A 66 -4.02 2.21 10.84
N PHE A 67 -2.94 2.64 11.49
CA PHE A 67 -1.59 2.35 11.05
C PHE A 67 -1.06 1.09 11.73
N VAL A 68 -0.64 0.10 10.95
CA VAL A 68 0.01 -1.11 11.48
C VAL A 68 1.51 -0.94 11.41
N ALA A 69 2.13 -0.76 12.58
CA ALA A 69 3.57 -0.87 12.71
C ALA A 69 3.99 -2.34 12.64
N GLY A 70 4.90 -2.68 11.72
CA GLY A 70 5.43 -4.04 11.58
C GLY A 70 6.18 -4.53 12.82
N TRP A 71 6.30 -5.85 12.95
CA TRP A 71 7.01 -6.53 14.04
C TRP A 71 8.41 -7.01 13.59
N LEU A 72 9.03 -7.87 14.40
CA LEU A 72 10.42 -8.30 14.19
C LEU A 72 10.61 -9.26 13.01
N SER A 73 9.59 -10.04 12.65
CA SER A 73 9.72 -11.07 11.60
C SER A 73 9.81 -10.48 10.19
N CYS A 74 10.31 -11.29 9.26
CA CYS A 74 10.44 -10.96 7.84
C CYS A 74 9.23 -11.43 7.02
N ASP A 75 8.04 -11.32 7.59
CA ASP A 75 6.79 -11.69 6.94
C ASP A 75 6.08 -10.46 6.40
N SER A 76 5.49 -10.60 5.21
CA SER A 76 4.72 -9.53 4.60
C SER A 76 3.41 -9.28 5.33
N VAL A 77 3.00 -8.01 5.42
CA VAL A 77 1.71 -7.59 6.01
C VAL A 77 0.52 -7.70 5.03
N GLU A 78 0.80 -8.09 3.77
CA GLU A 78 -0.21 -8.44 2.76
C GLU A 78 -0.99 -9.70 3.15
N ALA A 79 -2.33 -9.65 3.06
CA ALA A 79 -3.22 -10.71 3.52
C ALA A 79 -4.18 -11.16 2.41
N PRO A 80 -3.69 -11.83 1.35
CA PRO A 80 -4.50 -12.24 0.21
C PRO A 80 -5.55 -13.28 0.60
N LYS A 81 -6.50 -13.55 -0.31
CA LYS A 81 -7.53 -14.57 -0.08
C LYS A 81 -6.89 -15.92 0.22
N GLY A 82 -7.35 -16.58 1.28
CA GLY A 82 -6.85 -17.89 1.71
C GLY A 82 -5.72 -17.86 2.74
N THR A 83 -5.31 -16.68 3.22
CA THR A 83 -4.44 -16.56 4.40
C THR A 83 -5.03 -17.30 5.61
N LYS A 84 -4.18 -17.99 6.36
CA LYS A 84 -4.58 -18.85 7.50
C LYS A 84 -3.91 -18.48 8.82
N ASP A 85 -2.85 -17.66 8.80
CA ASP A 85 -2.21 -17.21 10.03
C ASP A 85 -3.09 -16.17 10.74
N ALA A 86 -2.97 -16.11 12.06
CA ALA A 86 -3.83 -15.27 12.90
C ALA A 86 -3.70 -13.78 12.56
N SER A 87 -2.48 -13.31 12.24
CA SER A 87 -2.23 -11.90 11.93
C SER A 87 -2.91 -11.50 10.62
N GLY A 88 -2.77 -12.33 9.58
CA GLY A 88 -3.40 -12.13 8.29
C GLY A 88 -4.92 -12.14 8.37
N ILE A 89 -5.54 -13.00 9.19
CA ILE A 89 -6.99 -12.99 9.42
C ILE A 89 -7.42 -11.64 10.05
N VAL A 90 -6.65 -11.12 11.01
CA VAL A 90 -6.91 -9.79 11.59
C VAL A 90 -6.76 -8.69 10.53
N PHE A 91 -5.74 -8.74 9.67
CA PHE A 91 -5.58 -7.75 8.59
C PHE A 91 -6.71 -7.80 7.57
N GLN A 92 -7.21 -8.98 7.22
CA GLN A 92 -8.40 -9.11 6.36
C GLN A 92 -9.63 -8.45 7.01
N GLY A 93 -9.81 -8.61 8.32
CA GLY A 93 -10.89 -7.95 9.06
C GLY A 93 -10.74 -6.43 9.09
N LEU A 94 -9.55 -5.93 9.43
CA LEU A 94 -9.26 -4.49 9.45
C LEU A 94 -9.35 -3.85 8.07
N ALA A 95 -8.94 -4.56 7.01
CA ALA A 95 -8.97 -4.05 5.65
C ALA A 95 -10.40 -3.82 5.12
N GLN A 96 -11.37 -4.53 5.70
CA GLN A 96 -12.78 -4.44 5.37
C GLN A 96 -13.58 -3.62 6.39
N LEU A 97 -12.92 -2.98 7.37
CA LEU A 97 -13.58 -2.23 8.43
C LEU A 97 -14.17 -0.91 7.89
N PRO A 98 -15.51 -0.74 7.90
CA PRO A 98 -16.13 0.50 7.41
C PRO A 98 -15.75 1.71 8.26
N GLY A 99 -15.63 2.87 7.62
CA GLY A 99 -15.34 4.14 8.31
C GLY A 99 -13.87 4.33 8.70
N PHE A 100 -12.99 3.38 8.39
CA PHE A 100 -11.54 3.49 8.61
C PHE A 100 -10.76 3.26 7.32
N CYS A 101 -9.55 3.79 7.29
CA CYS A 101 -8.52 3.42 6.33
C CYS A 101 -7.48 2.57 7.08
N LEU A 102 -7.16 1.38 6.58
CA LEU A 102 -6.03 0.62 7.09
C LEU A 102 -4.79 0.97 6.26
N PHE A 103 -3.70 1.33 6.92
CA PHE A 103 -2.42 1.63 6.29
C PHE A 103 -1.37 0.68 6.86
N ARG A 104 -0.80 -0.15 5.98
CA ARG A 104 0.23 -1.13 6.31
C ARG A 104 1.48 -0.85 5.49
N VAL A 105 2.65 -1.12 6.06
CA VAL A 105 3.95 -0.96 5.39
C VAL A 105 4.73 -2.25 5.55
N ASP A 106 5.24 -2.79 4.45
CA ASP A 106 6.20 -3.88 4.53
C ASP A 106 7.56 -3.36 4.96
N LYS A 107 8.22 -4.12 5.83
CA LYS A 107 9.61 -3.89 6.24
C LYS A 107 10.54 -3.91 5.03
N GLN A 108 11.72 -3.30 5.15
CA GLN A 108 12.77 -3.43 4.15
C GLN A 108 13.03 -4.90 3.79
N GLY A 109 13.23 -5.18 2.52
CA GLY A 109 13.46 -6.52 1.98
C GLY A 109 12.26 -7.47 2.02
N VAL A 110 11.11 -7.05 2.57
CA VAL A 110 9.89 -7.86 2.69
C VAL A 110 8.86 -7.45 1.63
N GLY A 111 8.09 -8.43 1.13
CA GLY A 111 7.09 -8.16 0.11
C GLY A 111 7.74 -7.62 -1.15
N ASP A 112 7.27 -6.46 -1.62
CA ASP A 112 7.90 -5.76 -2.75
C ASP A 112 8.84 -4.61 -2.31
N SER A 113 9.00 -4.38 -0.99
CA SER A 113 9.90 -3.36 -0.43
C SER A 113 11.37 -3.62 -0.79
N GLU A 114 12.09 -2.56 -1.11
CA GLU A 114 13.54 -2.57 -1.30
C GLU A 114 14.30 -2.80 0.01
N GLY A 115 15.61 -3.06 -0.09
CA GLY A 115 16.50 -3.27 1.05
C GLY A 115 16.60 -4.73 1.50
N ASP A 116 17.13 -4.93 2.70
CA ASP A 116 17.35 -6.23 3.34
C ASP A 116 16.60 -6.29 4.67
N CYS A 117 15.83 -7.35 4.88
CA CYS A 117 15.09 -7.54 6.12
C CYS A 117 16.00 -7.86 7.31
N ALA A 118 17.08 -8.61 7.08
CA ALA A 118 17.99 -9.06 8.13
C ALA A 118 18.78 -7.89 8.73
N ALA A 119 19.05 -6.84 7.93
CA ALA A 119 19.68 -5.61 8.40
C ALA A 119 18.86 -4.85 9.47
N ASN A 120 17.57 -5.17 9.60
CA ASN A 120 16.65 -4.56 10.56
C ASN A 120 16.12 -5.58 11.59
N ASP A 121 16.71 -6.77 11.70
CA ASP A 121 16.42 -7.74 12.75
C ASP A 121 17.41 -7.56 13.91
N ARG A 122 16.92 -7.57 15.16
CA ARG A 122 17.67 -7.13 16.36
C ARG A 122 18.67 -8.19 16.89
N HIS A 123 19.39 -8.85 15.99
CA HIS A 123 20.45 -9.80 16.30
C HIS A 123 21.85 -9.38 15.81
N GLN A 124 22.09 -8.06 15.63
CA GLN A 124 23.45 -7.50 15.58
C GLN A 124 23.91 -7.01 16.95
#